data_AF-A0A4R6PN03-F1
#
_entry.id   AF-A0A4R6PN03-F1
#
_cell.length_a   1.000
_cell.length_b   1.000
_cell.length_c   1.000
_cell.angle_alpha   90.00
_cell.angle_beta   90.00
_cell.angle_gamma   90.00
#
_symmetry.space_group_name_H-M   'P 1'
#
loop_
_entity.id
_entity.type
_entity.pdbx_description
1 polymer ?
#
loop_
_entity_poly.entity_id
_entity_poly.type
_entity_poly.pdbx_seq_one_letter_code
_entity_poly.pdbx_strand_id
1 'polypeptide(L)'
;MDSATWTMLLGYAGDPSVGQRSAELAAATIVSPYTAYNLYCAGEAVLDVDPDRARGLLDRALRMAEATGTTFVTGVAGASRASLDVRSGRTAEAAAAYPALLRAWQRAGMWSTQWVMLRAIALLLEQLGRAQRAAVLDGAIRAATAEAPLGSDREVLDQLSKRLRDELGADLFEQARRFGASLGNDALIGYTLAALGPQA
;
A
#
# COMPACT_ATOMS: atom_id res chain seq x y z
N MET A 1 8.14 -14.64 -18.12
CA MET A 1 7.39 -13.63 -17.35
C MET A 1 6.16 -13.28 -18.18
N ASP A 2 4.97 -13.30 -17.58
CA ASP A 2 3.72 -12.98 -18.29
C ASP A 2 3.69 -11.49 -18.71
N SER A 3 3.02 -11.18 -19.81
CA SER A 3 2.93 -9.82 -20.39
C SER A 3 2.37 -8.80 -19.40
N ALA A 4 1.43 -9.23 -18.55
CA ALA A 4 0.84 -8.43 -17.49
C ALA A 4 1.88 -8.01 -16.44
N THR A 5 2.59 -8.99 -15.84
CA THR A 5 3.64 -8.73 -14.85
C THR A 5 4.76 -7.86 -15.45
N TRP A 6 5.13 -8.09 -16.70
CA TRP A 6 6.14 -7.26 -17.37
C TRP A 6 5.69 -5.81 -17.53
N THR A 7 4.43 -5.57 -17.91
CA THR A 7 3.87 -4.22 -18.02
C THR A 7 3.87 -3.49 -16.68
N MET A 8 3.56 -4.19 -15.58
CA MET A 8 3.67 -3.64 -14.22
C MET A 8 5.10 -3.22 -13.88
N LEU A 9 6.10 -4.07 -14.16
CA LEU A 9 7.51 -3.76 -13.89
C LEU A 9 8.03 -2.58 -14.74
N LEU A 10 7.58 -2.47 -15.98
CA LEU A 10 7.86 -1.29 -16.82
C LEU A 10 7.29 -0.01 -16.19
N GLY A 11 6.12 -0.08 -15.56
CA GLY A 11 5.55 1.00 -14.76
C GLY A 11 6.48 1.45 -13.64
N TYR A 12 6.97 0.51 -12.84
CA TYR A 12 7.92 0.80 -11.76
C TYR A 12 9.25 1.37 -12.26
N ALA A 13 9.65 1.06 -13.50
CA ALA A 13 10.83 1.61 -14.14
C ALA A 13 10.59 2.98 -14.81
N GLY A 14 9.35 3.50 -14.81
CA GLY A 14 9.00 4.75 -15.47
C GLY A 14 9.03 4.69 -17.00
N ASP A 15 8.83 3.51 -17.60
CA ASP A 15 8.87 3.34 -19.05
C ASP A 15 7.68 4.06 -19.72
N PRO A 16 7.91 4.86 -20.78
CA PRO A 16 6.84 5.66 -21.40
C PRO A 16 5.77 4.84 -22.13
N SER A 17 6.01 3.55 -22.43
CA SER A 17 5.06 2.70 -23.14
C SER A 17 3.94 2.16 -22.25
N VAL A 18 4.01 2.36 -20.93
CA VAL A 18 3.10 1.75 -19.95
C VAL A 18 1.64 2.16 -20.15
N GLY A 19 1.38 3.39 -20.58
CA GLY A 19 0.01 3.86 -20.84
C GLY A 19 -0.71 3.07 -21.95
N GLN A 20 0.02 2.75 -23.02
CA GLN A 20 -0.49 1.93 -24.13
C GLN A 20 -0.63 0.47 -23.71
N ARG A 21 0.43 -0.13 -23.14
CA ARG A 21 0.42 -1.54 -22.73
C ARG A 21 -0.65 -1.82 -21.68
N SER A 22 -0.85 -0.91 -20.73
CA SER A 22 -1.95 -0.97 -19.76
C SER A 22 -3.33 -0.95 -20.46
N ALA A 23 -3.48 -0.20 -21.56
CA ALA A 23 -4.75 -0.15 -22.32
C ALA A 23 -5.05 -1.49 -22.99
N GLU A 24 -4.02 -2.09 -23.60
CA GLU A 24 -4.11 -3.38 -24.27
C GLU A 24 -4.50 -4.50 -23.28
N LEU A 25 -3.88 -4.54 -22.10
CA LEU A 25 -4.25 -5.48 -21.04
C LEU A 25 -5.68 -5.26 -20.54
N ALA A 26 -6.12 -4.00 -20.44
CA ALA A 26 -7.44 -3.63 -19.92
C ALA A 26 -8.60 -3.83 -20.92
N ALA A 27 -8.29 -4.15 -22.17
CA ALA A 27 -9.27 -4.37 -23.24
C ALA A 27 -10.09 -5.67 -23.04
N ALA A 28 -9.55 -6.65 -22.31
CA ALA A 28 -10.28 -7.86 -21.98
C ALA A 28 -11.47 -7.56 -21.04
N THR A 29 -12.64 -8.07 -21.40
CA THR A 29 -13.91 -7.86 -20.65
C THR A 29 -14.49 -9.15 -20.07
N ILE A 30 -13.92 -10.31 -20.41
CA ILE A 30 -14.42 -11.61 -19.94
C ILE A 30 -14.25 -11.75 -18.43
N VAL A 31 -15.25 -12.35 -17.78
CA VAL A 31 -15.17 -12.63 -16.35
C VAL A 31 -14.24 -13.81 -16.08
N SER A 32 -13.02 -13.55 -15.60
CA SER A 32 -12.04 -14.60 -15.30
C SER A 32 -10.98 -14.17 -14.29
N PRO A 33 -10.37 -15.11 -13.54
CA PRO A 33 -9.21 -14.83 -12.69
C PRO A 33 -8.04 -14.18 -13.45
N TYR A 34 -7.84 -14.58 -14.70
CA TYR A 34 -6.79 -14.04 -15.57
C TYR A 34 -7.04 -12.57 -15.91
N THR A 35 -8.29 -12.21 -16.23
CA THR A 35 -8.65 -10.80 -16.48
C THR A 35 -8.52 -9.96 -15.21
N ALA A 36 -8.85 -10.51 -14.04
CA ALA A 36 -8.62 -9.83 -12.76
C ALA A 36 -7.13 -9.49 -12.55
N TYR A 37 -6.25 -10.47 -12.79
CA TYR A 37 -4.80 -10.29 -12.67
C TYR A 37 -4.25 -9.28 -13.68
N ASN A 38 -4.69 -9.34 -14.94
CA ASN A 38 -4.26 -8.39 -15.98
C ASN A 38 -4.67 -6.95 -15.64
N LEU A 39 -5.90 -6.75 -15.14
CA LEU A 39 -6.38 -5.43 -14.71
C LEU A 39 -5.60 -4.91 -13.51
N TYR A 40 -5.25 -5.78 -12.56
CA TYR A 40 -4.38 -5.43 -11.44
C TYR A 40 -3.01 -4.93 -11.95
N CYS A 41 -2.33 -5.72 -12.79
CA CYS A 41 -1.03 -5.32 -13.34
C CYS A 41 -1.11 -4.05 -14.20
N ALA A 42 -2.19 -3.89 -14.98
CA ALA A 42 -2.43 -2.69 -15.77
C ALA A 42 -2.63 -1.45 -14.91
N GLY A 43 -3.32 -1.59 -13.77
CA GLY A 43 -3.51 -0.54 -12.78
C GLY A 43 -2.21 -0.14 -12.10
N GLU A 44 -1.45 -1.12 -11.61
CA GLU A 44 -0.12 -0.90 -11.03
C GLU A 44 0.85 -0.21 -12.00
N ALA A 45 0.83 -0.60 -13.28
CA ALA A 45 1.72 -0.04 -14.28
C ALA A 45 1.56 1.47 -14.49
N VAL A 46 0.36 2.01 -14.25
CA VAL A 46 0.04 3.43 -14.46
C VAL A 46 -0.19 4.18 -13.16
N LEU A 47 0.10 3.56 -12.03
CA LEU A 47 -0.28 4.04 -10.71
C LEU A 47 0.35 5.39 -10.32
N ASP A 48 1.59 5.66 -10.77
CA ASP A 48 2.27 6.94 -10.53
C ASP A 48 2.05 7.98 -11.65
N VAL A 49 1.74 7.54 -12.87
CA VAL A 49 1.63 8.43 -14.06
C VAL A 49 0.19 8.83 -14.39
N ASP A 50 -0.79 8.00 -14.05
CA ASP A 50 -2.22 8.24 -14.26
C ASP A 50 -3.04 7.61 -13.11
N PRO A 51 -3.05 8.24 -11.92
CA PRO A 51 -3.67 7.68 -10.71
C PRO A 51 -5.18 7.43 -10.84
N ASP A 52 -5.89 8.26 -11.61
CA ASP A 52 -7.33 8.13 -11.82
C ASP A 52 -7.65 6.90 -12.67
N ARG A 53 -6.89 6.69 -13.75
CA ARG A 53 -7.00 5.47 -14.54
C ARG A 53 -6.59 4.24 -13.75
N ALA A 54 -5.50 4.32 -12.97
CA ALA A 54 -5.07 3.23 -12.10
C ALA A 54 -6.18 2.81 -11.14
N ARG A 55 -6.86 3.78 -10.51
CA ARG A 55 -8.02 3.52 -9.65
C ARG A 55 -9.13 2.77 -10.40
N GLY A 56 -9.52 3.25 -11.57
CA GLY A 56 -10.57 2.60 -12.36
C GLY A 56 -10.22 1.16 -12.75
N LEU A 57 -8.95 0.88 -13.06
CA LEU A 57 -8.45 -0.46 -13.37
C LEU A 57 -8.45 -1.36 -12.14
N LEU A 58 -7.99 -0.87 -10.99
CA LEU A 58 -7.96 -1.62 -9.73
C LEU A 58 -9.38 -1.92 -9.23
N ASP A 59 -10.33 -0.99 -9.36
CA ASP A 59 -11.72 -1.22 -9.01
C ASP A 59 -12.35 -2.31 -9.92
N ARG A 60 -12.00 -2.33 -11.22
CA ARG A 60 -12.41 -3.42 -12.13
C ARG A 60 -11.75 -4.76 -11.75
N ALA A 61 -10.47 -4.75 -11.40
CA ALA A 61 -9.73 -5.94 -10.97
C ALA A 61 -10.37 -6.56 -9.71
N LEU A 62 -10.73 -5.73 -8.73
CA LEU A 62 -11.41 -6.15 -7.50
C LEU A 62 -12.77 -6.79 -7.78
N ARG A 63 -13.64 -6.13 -8.57
CA ARG A 63 -14.94 -6.70 -8.97
C ARG A 63 -14.78 -8.06 -9.65
N MET A 64 -13.76 -8.19 -10.50
CA MET A 64 -13.47 -9.43 -11.19
C MET A 64 -12.99 -10.53 -10.24
N ALA A 65 -12.04 -10.20 -9.36
CA ALA A 65 -11.49 -11.12 -8.38
C ALA A 65 -12.55 -11.61 -7.40
N GLU A 66 -13.47 -10.75 -6.98
CA GLU A 66 -14.62 -11.12 -6.15
C GLU A 66 -15.55 -12.10 -6.87
N ALA A 67 -15.92 -11.80 -8.13
CA ALA A 67 -16.79 -12.66 -8.92
C ALA A 67 -16.18 -14.05 -9.17
N THR A 68 -14.85 -14.17 -9.20
CA THR A 68 -14.14 -15.43 -9.48
C THR A 68 -13.46 -16.05 -8.25
N GLY A 69 -13.68 -15.50 -7.05
CA GLY A 69 -13.04 -15.98 -5.82
C GLY A 69 -11.52 -15.93 -5.81
N THR A 70 -10.91 -15.03 -6.60
CA THR A 70 -9.45 -14.93 -6.77
C THR A 70 -8.82 -14.09 -5.66
N THR A 71 -8.71 -14.69 -4.48
CA THR A 71 -8.31 -14.03 -3.22
C THR A 71 -6.96 -13.33 -3.27
N PHE A 72 -5.99 -13.87 -4.02
CA PHE A 72 -4.69 -13.22 -4.22
C PHE A 72 -4.85 -11.84 -4.88
N VAL A 73 -5.62 -11.76 -5.98
CA VAL A 73 -5.88 -10.50 -6.69
C VAL A 73 -6.70 -9.55 -5.83
N THR A 74 -7.69 -10.05 -5.08
CA THR A 74 -8.43 -9.24 -4.09
C THR A 74 -7.47 -8.56 -3.10
N GLY A 75 -6.47 -9.30 -2.60
CA GLY A 75 -5.47 -8.77 -1.69
C GLY A 75 -4.58 -7.70 -2.32
N VAL A 76 -3.95 -7.99 -3.47
CA VAL A 76 -2.93 -7.08 -4.05
C VAL A 76 -3.56 -5.86 -4.72
N ALA A 77 -4.68 -6.03 -5.42
CA ALA A 77 -5.41 -4.90 -6.00
C ALA A 77 -6.03 -4.03 -4.91
N GLY A 78 -6.51 -4.64 -3.81
CA GLY A 78 -7.05 -3.91 -2.66
C GLY A 78 -6.00 -3.06 -1.95
N ALA A 79 -4.80 -3.61 -1.72
CA ALA A 79 -3.69 -2.86 -1.14
C ALA A 79 -3.27 -1.67 -2.01
N SER A 80 -3.20 -1.88 -3.31
CA SER A 80 -2.83 -0.85 -4.30
C SER A 80 -3.87 0.27 -4.40
N ARG A 81 -5.15 -0.10 -4.42
CA ARG A 81 -6.29 0.84 -4.40
C ARG A 81 -6.30 1.66 -3.13
N ALA A 82 -6.09 1.04 -1.97
CA ALA A 82 -6.01 1.74 -0.69
C ALA A 82 -4.80 2.70 -0.64
N SER A 83 -3.65 2.31 -1.21
CA SER A 83 -2.48 3.19 -1.32
C SER A 83 -2.75 4.41 -2.20
N LEU A 84 -3.49 4.25 -3.31
CA LEU A 84 -3.98 5.38 -4.11
C LEU A 84 -4.92 6.30 -3.32
N ASP A 85 -5.78 5.75 -2.47
CA ASP A 85 -6.64 6.54 -1.59
C ASP A 85 -5.84 7.42 -0.64
N VAL A 86 -4.81 6.86 0.01
CA VAL A 86 -3.88 7.63 0.87
C VAL A 86 -3.23 8.77 0.09
N ARG A 87 -2.63 8.50 -1.08
CA ARG A 87 -1.97 9.54 -1.89
C ARG A 87 -2.93 10.63 -2.37
N SER A 88 -4.20 10.29 -2.57
CA SER A 88 -5.24 11.24 -3.00
C SER A 88 -5.94 11.95 -1.84
N GLY A 89 -5.54 11.71 -0.58
CA GLY A 89 -6.18 12.28 0.61
C GLY A 89 -7.56 11.69 0.94
N ARG A 90 -7.95 10.57 0.33
CA ARG A 90 -9.18 9.80 0.64
C ARG A 90 -8.99 8.93 1.88
N THR A 91 -8.72 9.60 2.99
CA THR A 91 -8.28 8.95 4.24
C THR A 91 -9.34 8.04 4.84
N ALA A 92 -10.63 8.38 4.72
CA ALA A 92 -11.72 7.58 5.24
C ALA A 92 -11.83 6.22 4.53
N GLU A 93 -11.75 6.22 3.20
CA GLU A 93 -11.79 5.01 2.37
C GLU A 93 -10.58 4.12 2.63
N ALA A 94 -9.39 4.72 2.73
CA ALA A 94 -8.17 3.99 3.05
C ALA A 94 -8.24 3.34 4.45
N ALA A 95 -8.68 4.11 5.46
CA ALA A 95 -8.82 3.64 6.84
C ALA A 95 -9.85 2.51 6.97
N ALA A 96 -10.92 2.54 6.17
CA ALA A 96 -11.90 1.45 6.12
C ALA A 96 -11.36 0.18 5.46
N ALA A 97 -10.48 0.30 4.46
CA ALA A 97 -9.98 -0.83 3.68
C ALA A 97 -8.86 -1.63 4.39
N TYR A 98 -7.88 -0.93 4.97
CA TYR A 98 -6.66 -1.58 5.51
C TYR A 98 -6.89 -2.65 6.59
N PRO A 99 -7.85 -2.51 7.54
CA PRO A 99 -8.04 -3.52 8.57
C PRO A 99 -8.41 -4.92 8.03
N ALA A 100 -9.18 -4.99 6.94
CA ALA A 100 -9.52 -6.26 6.32
C ALA A 100 -8.32 -6.86 5.59
N LEU A 101 -7.55 -6.02 4.87
CA LEU A 101 -6.36 -6.41 4.12
C LEU A 101 -5.26 -6.94 5.04
N LEU A 102 -4.92 -6.22 6.12
CA LEU A 102 -3.91 -6.65 7.09
C LEU A 102 -4.23 -8.04 7.65
N ARG A 103 -5.49 -8.28 8.06
CA ARG A 103 -5.92 -9.59 8.58
C ARG A 103 -5.87 -10.68 7.53
N ALA A 104 -6.20 -10.37 6.27
CA ALA A 104 -6.14 -11.34 5.18
C ALA A 104 -4.70 -11.79 4.91
N TRP A 105 -3.77 -10.83 4.82
CA TRP A 105 -2.36 -11.12 4.57
C TRP A 105 -1.65 -11.77 5.76
N GLN A 106 -2.04 -11.41 7.00
CA GLN A 106 -1.56 -12.09 8.20
C GLN A 106 -1.93 -13.58 8.18
N ARG A 107 -3.18 -13.92 7.86
CA ARG A 107 -3.62 -15.33 7.74
C ARG A 107 -2.91 -16.08 6.61
N ALA A 108 -2.53 -15.39 5.53
CA ALA A 108 -1.82 -15.98 4.41
C ALA A 108 -0.31 -16.16 4.65
N GLY A 109 0.25 -15.61 5.74
CA GLY A 109 1.69 -15.67 6.04
C GLY A 109 2.58 -14.87 5.09
N MET A 110 2.01 -13.98 4.26
CA MET A 110 2.73 -13.25 3.22
C MET A 110 3.30 -11.91 3.72
N TRP A 111 4.34 -12.00 4.56
CA TRP A 111 4.92 -10.86 5.26
C TRP A 111 5.49 -9.74 4.38
N SER A 112 6.10 -10.07 3.24
CA SER A 112 6.67 -9.06 2.32
C SER A 112 5.62 -8.07 1.80
N THR A 113 4.41 -8.56 1.51
CA THR A 113 3.28 -7.71 1.08
C THR A 113 2.74 -6.80 2.19
N GLN A 114 2.94 -7.19 3.46
CA GLN A 114 2.50 -6.39 4.60
C GLN A 114 3.35 -5.14 4.79
N TRP A 115 4.67 -5.22 4.59
CA TRP A 115 5.56 -4.07 4.72
C TRP A 115 5.22 -2.93 3.77
N VAL A 116 4.85 -3.23 2.52
CA VAL A 116 4.41 -2.21 1.55
C VAL A 116 3.14 -1.50 2.04
N MET A 117 2.17 -2.24 2.59
CA MET A 117 0.97 -1.62 3.17
C MET A 117 1.29 -0.79 4.41
N LEU A 118 2.20 -1.24 5.28
CA LEU A 118 2.58 -0.49 6.49
C LEU A 118 3.17 0.88 6.16
N ARG A 119 3.90 1.01 5.04
CA ARG A 119 4.40 2.31 4.53
C ARG A 119 3.25 3.26 4.19
N ALA A 120 2.26 2.77 3.44
CA ALA A 120 1.08 3.57 3.10
C ALA A 120 0.22 3.88 4.35
N ILE A 121 0.13 2.96 5.30
CA ILE A 121 -0.58 3.20 6.56
C ILE A 121 0.14 4.24 7.43
N ALA A 122 1.47 4.29 7.45
CA ALA A 122 2.21 5.33 8.17
C ALA A 122 1.87 6.73 7.64
N LEU A 123 1.78 6.88 6.31
CA LEU A 123 1.30 8.11 5.66
C LEU A 123 -0.16 8.40 6.02
N LEU A 124 -1.04 7.40 5.97
CA LEU A 124 -2.44 7.56 6.34
C LEU A 124 -2.60 8.04 7.79
N LEU A 125 -1.84 7.48 8.73
CA LEU A 125 -1.90 7.88 10.14
C LEU A 125 -1.48 9.34 10.32
N GLU A 126 -0.47 9.80 9.59
CA GLU A 126 -0.10 11.22 9.59
C GLU A 126 -1.22 12.11 9.02
N GLN A 127 -1.81 11.74 7.88
CA GLN A 127 -2.95 12.47 7.30
C GLN A 127 -4.20 12.49 8.20
N LEU A 128 -4.35 11.49 9.09
CA LEU A 128 -5.40 11.43 10.10
C LEU A 128 -5.07 12.21 11.38
N GLY A 129 -3.95 12.94 11.43
CA GLY A 129 -3.48 13.69 12.60
C GLY A 129 -2.97 12.79 13.74
N ARG A 130 -2.53 11.57 13.42
CA ARG A 130 -2.07 10.56 14.39
C ARG A 130 -0.55 10.43 14.34
N ALA A 131 0.17 11.56 14.38
CA ALA A 131 1.61 11.63 14.15
C ALA A 131 2.43 10.69 15.04
N GLN A 132 2.13 10.57 16.34
CA GLN A 132 2.84 9.65 17.21
C GLN A 132 2.69 8.19 16.75
N ARG A 133 1.51 7.81 16.27
CA ARG A 133 1.26 6.45 15.75
C ARG A 133 1.96 6.20 14.42
N ALA A 134 2.01 7.21 13.56
CA ALA A 134 2.80 7.19 12.34
C ALA A 134 4.30 7.03 12.64
N ALA A 135 4.82 7.70 13.68
CA ALA A 135 6.23 7.60 14.08
C ALA A 135 6.60 6.21 14.62
N VAL A 136 5.68 5.52 15.28
CA VAL A 136 5.87 4.10 15.65
C VAL A 136 6.01 3.23 14.39
N LEU A 137 5.15 3.40 13.39
CA LEU A 137 5.28 2.65 12.13
C LEU A 137 6.58 3.00 11.39
N ASP A 138 6.96 4.27 11.32
CA ASP A 138 8.22 4.71 10.71
C ASP A 138 9.44 4.03 11.36
N GLY A 139 9.45 3.93 12.70
CA GLY A 139 10.47 3.21 13.44
C GLY A 139 10.56 1.73 13.07
N ALA A 140 9.41 1.04 13.02
CA ALA A 140 9.34 -0.38 12.65
C ALA A 140 9.79 -0.63 11.21
N ILE A 141 9.30 0.16 10.25
CA ILE A 141 9.64 0.05 8.82
C ILE A 141 11.15 0.19 8.59
N ARG A 142 11.81 1.11 9.30
CA ARG A 142 13.24 1.34 9.13
C ARG A 142 14.12 0.34 9.87
N ALA A 143 13.59 -0.34 10.87
CA ALA A 143 14.28 -1.44 11.54
C ALA A 143 14.28 -2.74 10.71
N ALA A 144 13.30 -2.90 9.80
CA ALA A 144 13.21 -4.05 8.90
C ALA A 144 14.25 -3.93 7.76
N THR A 145 15.43 -4.50 7.97
CA THR A 145 16.58 -4.36 7.04
C THR A 145 16.39 -5.08 5.69
N ALA A 146 15.74 -6.24 5.67
CA ALA A 146 15.47 -6.98 4.44
C ALA A 146 14.35 -6.33 3.60
N GLU A 147 13.45 -5.60 4.26
CA GLU A 147 12.31 -4.92 3.65
C GLU A 147 12.48 -3.39 3.68
N ALA A 148 13.73 -2.94 3.69
CA ALA A 148 14.06 -1.53 3.67
C ALA A 148 13.45 -0.85 2.42
N PRO A 149 12.83 0.33 2.58
CA PRO A 149 12.36 1.13 1.45
C PRO A 149 13.50 1.51 0.50
N LEU A 150 13.24 1.45 -0.81
CA LEU A 150 14.19 1.81 -1.87
C LEU A 150 13.57 2.88 -2.79
N GLY A 151 14.41 3.66 -3.46
CA GLY A 151 13.96 4.65 -4.46
C GLY A 151 12.96 5.67 -3.89
N SER A 152 11.89 5.91 -4.63
CA SER A 152 10.83 6.88 -4.29
C SER A 152 10.19 6.60 -2.93
N ASP A 153 9.97 5.33 -2.56
CA ASP A 153 9.43 4.96 -1.24
C ASP A 153 10.31 5.47 -0.09
N ARG A 154 11.64 5.42 -0.27
CA ARG A 154 12.58 5.92 0.74
C ARG A 154 12.47 7.43 0.90
N GLU A 155 12.37 8.15 -0.21
CA GLU A 155 12.23 9.62 -0.20
C GLU A 155 10.93 10.06 0.45
N VAL A 156 9.81 9.40 0.13
CA VAL A 156 8.50 9.65 0.74
C VAL A 156 8.55 9.44 2.25
N LEU A 157 9.19 8.37 2.71
CA LEU A 157 9.32 8.09 4.14
C LEU A 157 10.31 9.03 4.84
N ASP A 158 11.37 9.48 4.18
CA ASP A 158 12.28 10.50 4.73
C ASP A 158 11.55 11.83 4.93
N GLN A 159 10.69 12.23 3.99
CA GLN A 159 9.83 13.40 4.14
C GLN A 159 8.80 13.22 5.26
N LEU A 160 8.19 12.03 5.36
CA LEU A 160 7.29 11.70 6.47
C LEU A 160 8.02 11.84 7.82
N SER A 161 9.18 11.20 8.00
CA SER A 161 9.97 11.29 9.23
C SER A 161 10.28 12.73 9.61
N LYS A 162 10.60 13.59 8.64
CA LYS A 162 10.85 15.01 8.89
C LYS A 162 9.61 15.71 9.44
N ARG A 163 8.46 15.57 8.78
CA ARG A 163 7.19 16.18 9.23
C ARG A 163 6.78 15.69 10.62
N LEU A 164 6.90 14.39 10.87
CA LEU A 164 6.60 13.80 12.18
C LEU A 164 7.52 14.33 13.28
N ARG A 165 8.81 14.52 12.99
CA ARG A 165 9.76 15.12 13.94
C ARG A 165 9.44 16.58 14.22
N ASP A 166 9.08 17.34 13.19
CA ASP A 166 8.73 18.75 13.31
C ASP A 166 7.44 18.92 14.14
N GLU A 167 6.45 18.04 13.97
CA GLU A 167 5.17 18.07 14.72
C GLU A 167 5.30 17.59 16.17
N LEU A 168 5.96 16.46 16.40
CA LEU A 168 6.04 15.84 17.73
C LEU A 168 7.15 16.42 18.62
N GLY A 169 8.13 17.09 18.01
CA GLY A 169 9.41 17.37 18.62
C GLY A 169 10.33 16.14 18.65
N ALA A 170 11.63 16.40 18.82
CA ALA A 170 12.68 15.39 18.71
C ALA A 170 12.51 14.22 19.69
N ASP A 171 12.23 14.51 20.97
CA ASP A 171 12.22 13.47 22.01
C ASP A 171 11.06 12.48 21.85
N LEU A 172 9.84 12.99 21.62
CA LEU A 172 8.66 12.16 21.43
C LEU A 172 8.74 11.35 20.13
N PHE A 173 9.25 11.97 19.06
CA PHE A 173 9.51 11.28 17.80
C PHE A 173 10.49 10.11 17.96
N GLU A 174 11.63 10.33 18.64
CA GLU A 174 12.62 9.27 18.88
C GLU A 174 12.08 8.18 19.81
N GLN A 175 11.29 8.53 20.83
CA GLN A 175 10.65 7.55 21.71
C GLN A 175 9.68 6.66 20.93
N ALA A 176 8.81 7.25 20.11
CA ALA A 176 7.88 6.52 19.27
C ALA A 176 8.61 5.59 18.28
N ARG A 177 9.66 6.09 17.63
CA ARG A 177 10.47 5.28 16.71
C ARG A 177 11.16 4.10 17.38
N ARG A 178 11.77 4.31 18.55
CA ARG A 178 12.41 3.22 19.31
C ARG A 178 11.40 2.16 19.73
N PHE A 179 10.21 2.59 20.16
CA PHE A 179 9.13 1.66 20.47
C PHE A 179 8.75 0.84 19.23
N GLY A 180 8.52 1.49 18.09
CA GLY A 180 8.22 0.81 16.83
C GLY A 180 9.28 -0.19 16.40
N ALA A 181 10.56 0.20 16.46
CA ALA A 181 11.69 -0.66 16.12
C ALA A 181 11.83 -1.89 17.04
N SER A 182 11.25 -1.85 18.25
CA SER A 182 11.25 -2.97 19.20
C SER A 182 10.10 -3.96 18.98
N LEU A 183 9.09 -3.61 18.18
CA LEU A 183 7.92 -4.45 17.96
C LEU A 183 8.28 -5.62 17.04
N GLY A 184 7.98 -6.83 17.51
CA GLY A 184 7.90 -7.99 16.63
C GLY A 184 6.72 -7.88 15.67
N ASN A 185 6.81 -8.59 14.55
CA ASN A 185 5.83 -8.69 13.48
C ASN A 185 4.36 -8.74 13.95
N ASP A 186 3.96 -9.72 14.77
CA ASP A 186 2.56 -9.84 15.21
C ASP A 186 2.11 -8.66 16.08
N ALA A 187 2.99 -8.16 16.96
CA ALA A 187 2.72 -6.99 17.80
C ALA A 187 2.55 -5.72 16.96
N LEU A 188 3.32 -5.59 15.88
CA LEU A 188 3.22 -4.48 14.93
C LEU A 188 1.86 -4.47 14.21
N ILE A 189 1.35 -5.63 13.79
CA ILE A 189 0.03 -5.73 13.15
C ILE A 189 -1.08 -5.41 14.15
N GLY A 190 -0.99 -5.95 15.38
CA GLY A 190 -1.93 -5.61 16.45
C GLY A 190 -1.95 -4.11 16.75
N TYR A 191 -0.77 -3.50 16.85
CA TYR A 191 -0.60 -2.05 17.00
C TYR A 191 -1.24 -1.29 15.85
N THR A 192 -0.98 -1.69 14.61
CA THR A 192 -1.48 -1.02 13.39
C THR A 192 -3.01 -1.06 13.32
N LEU A 193 -3.62 -2.21 13.63
CA LEU A 193 -5.07 -2.35 13.65
C LEU A 193 -5.71 -1.44 14.71
N ALA A 194 -5.12 -1.37 15.91
CA ALA A 194 -5.57 -0.44 16.95
C ALA A 194 -5.34 1.02 16.52
N ALA A 195 -4.22 1.29 15.86
CA ALA A 195 -3.85 2.62 15.39
C ALA A 195 -4.79 3.16 14.32
N LEU A 196 -5.42 2.29 13.52
CA LEU A 196 -6.44 2.61 12.50
C LEU A 196 -7.87 2.71 13.06
N GLY A 197 -8.12 2.16 14.25
CA GLY A 197 -9.44 2.19 14.89
C GLY A 197 -9.97 3.59 15.21
N PRO A 198 -11.22 3.71 15.67
CA PRO A 198 -11.79 4.98 16.16
C PRO A 198 -10.90 5.60 17.25
N GLN A 199 -10.87 6.93 17.35
CA GLN A 199 -10.29 7.59 18.52
C GLN A 199 -11.23 7.32 19.71
N ALA A 200 -10.66 6.92 20.85
CA ALA A 200 -11.40 6.79 22.11
C ALA A 200 -11.67 8.17 22.71
#